data_AF-A0A1H7P2P4-F1
#
_entry.id   AF-A0A1H7P2P4-F1
#
_cell.length_a   1.000
_cell.length_b   1.000
_cell.length_c   1.000
_cell.angle_alpha   90.00
_cell.angle_beta   90.00
_cell.angle_gamma   90.00
#
_symmetry.space_group_name_H-M   'P 1'
#
loop_
_entity.id
_entity.type
_entity.pdbx_description
1 polymer ?
#
loop_
_entity_poly.entity_id
_entity_poly.type
_entity_poly.pdbx_seq_one_letter_code
_entity_poly.pdbx_strand_id
1 'polypeptide(L)'
;MAKNKDRVTAKFGKGYAAQLMAFNIQKQRIVDLCNVEFDEDLFDEAKDYSSWHRALAGKEVWEGIVDALHNLWGNQVSHPRKYLPHDGPPDDGLHDWMKQIATAPWWRDVLQVSASQSAFNAWFSGRPMGKAKVAEVKAAVDDWWARLMAAVERAEYASLARDMAWSKGSGRSARSIDSYFYTKVVEEDMAVTDARKLFVDMHEKSHRYHARPIDLADPQDPLIPMDTTDAGFYQRHFEKWFDQMHEAGYPNALPSIPPDFDAKPWFEVKRWGGAKNEECPKDLNEVLYGMWYRVKYQRFWNAEMRMVDQTHEIVEVSDDGEEWRAANEREVRGWDPGTELFFRGLHENGDGRSQHEREVDDLRGKIKRLRHTSQSAFKPEERVLAQAQLTEAEKRLGELRR
;
A
#
# COMPACT_ATOMS: atom_id res chain seq x y z
N MET A 1 41.13 2.93 -22.50
CA MET A 1 40.81 2.19 -21.27
C MET A 1 40.00 3.10 -20.37
N ALA A 2 38.67 3.08 -20.50
CA ALA A 2 37.77 3.82 -19.63
C ALA A 2 37.42 2.93 -18.43
N LYS A 3 37.58 3.46 -17.22
CA LYS A 3 37.24 2.81 -15.96
C LYS A 3 35.77 2.38 -15.98
N ASN A 4 35.50 1.09 -15.76
CA ASN A 4 34.19 0.60 -15.35
C ASN A 4 33.74 1.45 -14.16
N LYS A 5 32.67 2.22 -14.36
CA LYS A 5 31.86 2.69 -13.25
C LYS A 5 31.05 1.46 -12.85
N ASP A 6 31.42 0.81 -11.75
CA ASP A 6 30.58 -0.22 -11.13
C ASP A 6 29.19 0.38 -10.94
N ARG A 7 28.24 -0.02 -11.80
CA ARG A 7 26.85 0.44 -11.75
C ARG A 7 26.21 -0.31 -10.59
N VAL A 8 25.76 0.44 -9.59
CA VAL A 8 25.06 -0.10 -8.42
C VAL A 8 23.68 -0.59 -8.87
N THR A 9 23.52 -1.90 -9.01
CA THR A 9 22.21 -2.54 -9.17
C THR A 9 21.48 -2.56 -7.83
N ALA A 10 20.16 -2.33 -7.82
CA ALA A 10 19.37 -2.46 -6.61
C ALA A 10 19.36 -3.92 -6.16
N LYS A 11 19.84 -4.18 -4.94
CA LYS A 11 19.90 -5.52 -4.34
C LYS A 11 19.04 -5.55 -3.08
N PHE A 12 18.22 -6.58 -2.96
CA PHE A 12 17.51 -6.82 -1.70
C PHE A 12 18.54 -7.18 -0.62
N GLY A 13 18.40 -6.58 0.57
CA GLY A 13 19.39 -6.69 1.64
C GLY A 13 19.67 -8.14 2.05
N LYS A 14 20.96 -8.48 2.22
CA LYS A 14 21.38 -9.83 2.64
C LYS A 14 20.72 -10.19 3.98
N GLY A 15 19.95 -11.28 3.98
CA GLY A 15 19.24 -11.79 5.17
C GLY A 15 17.80 -11.29 5.33
N TYR A 16 17.35 -10.26 4.58
CA TYR A 16 15.96 -9.80 4.65
C TYR A 16 14.98 -10.81 4.04
N ALA A 17 15.41 -11.56 3.02
CA ALA A 17 14.62 -12.64 2.42
C ALA A 17 14.26 -13.73 3.45
N ALA A 18 15.24 -14.19 4.23
CA ALA A 18 15.01 -15.17 5.29
C ALA A 18 14.04 -14.63 6.36
N GLN A 19 14.18 -13.36 6.74
CA GLN A 19 13.28 -12.72 7.70
C GLN A 19 11.85 -12.54 7.15
N LEU A 20 11.70 -12.18 5.88
CA LEU A 20 10.39 -12.12 5.22
C LEU A 20 9.75 -13.51 5.18
N MET A 21 10.51 -14.56 4.88
CA MET A 21 9.98 -15.93 4.86
C MET A 21 9.53 -16.40 6.24
N ALA A 22 10.26 -16.04 7.31
CA ALA A 22 9.87 -16.35 8.68
C ALA A 22 8.50 -15.78 9.09
N PHE A 23 8.11 -14.64 8.49
CA PHE A 23 6.82 -14.00 8.74
C PHE A 23 5.74 -14.31 7.67
N ASN A 24 6.11 -14.87 6.51
CA ASN A 24 5.20 -15.11 5.36
C ASN A 24 5.15 -16.58 4.92
N ILE A 25 5.08 -17.50 5.89
CA ILE A 25 5.24 -18.96 5.71
C ILE A 25 4.36 -19.57 4.60
N GLN A 26 3.15 -19.06 4.36
CA GLN A 26 2.23 -19.58 3.34
C GLN A 26 2.12 -18.77 2.06
N LYS A 27 2.74 -17.58 1.97
CA LYS A 27 2.56 -16.69 0.81
C LYS A 27 3.53 -17.08 -0.30
N GLN A 28 3.16 -18.12 -1.05
CA GLN A 28 4.00 -18.76 -2.07
C GLN A 28 4.65 -17.77 -3.02
N ARG A 29 3.94 -16.73 -3.48
CA ARG A 29 4.52 -15.66 -4.32
C ARG A 29 5.64 -14.86 -3.66
N ILE A 30 5.57 -14.59 -2.35
CA ILE A 30 6.64 -13.90 -1.61
C ILE A 30 7.82 -14.85 -1.42
N VAL A 31 7.54 -16.13 -1.11
CA VAL A 31 8.55 -17.18 -0.98
C VAL A 31 9.32 -17.38 -2.29
N ASP A 32 8.62 -17.44 -3.42
CA ASP A 32 9.23 -17.56 -4.75
C ASP A 32 10.14 -16.36 -5.04
N LEU A 33 9.69 -15.13 -4.75
CA LEU A 33 10.49 -13.92 -4.93
C LEU A 33 11.70 -13.85 -3.98
N CYS A 34 11.59 -14.38 -2.75
CA CYS A 34 12.69 -14.39 -1.77
C CYS A 34 13.74 -15.47 -2.02
N ASN A 35 13.41 -16.52 -2.77
CA ASN A 35 14.30 -17.64 -3.10
C ASN A 35 15.06 -17.47 -4.43
N VAL A 36 14.76 -16.42 -5.19
CA VAL A 36 15.59 -16.03 -6.34
C VAL A 36 16.86 -15.37 -5.80
N GLU A 37 18.03 -15.95 -6.10
CA GLU A 37 19.28 -15.21 -5.93
C GLU A 37 19.21 -13.96 -6.82
N PHE A 38 19.13 -12.78 -6.21
CA PHE A 38 19.08 -11.49 -6.89
C PHE A 38 20.47 -11.14 -7.46
N ASP A 39 20.97 -11.96 -8.38
CA ASP A 39 22.13 -11.64 -9.21
C ASP A 39 21.74 -10.68 -10.35
N GLU A 40 22.76 -10.14 -11.01
CA GLU A 40 22.74 -9.04 -12.00
C GLU A 40 21.39 -8.86 -12.69
N ASP A 41 20.87 -7.62 -12.65
CA ASP A 41 19.58 -7.23 -13.19
C ASP A 41 19.36 -7.86 -14.58
N LEU A 42 18.44 -8.82 -14.67
CA LEU A 42 18.14 -9.55 -15.93
C LEU A 42 17.65 -8.61 -17.05
N PHE A 43 17.38 -7.35 -16.72
CA PHE A 43 16.95 -6.30 -17.63
C PHE A 43 18.02 -5.23 -17.88
N ASP A 44 19.27 -5.40 -17.42
CA ASP A 44 20.36 -4.40 -17.56
C ASP A 44 20.66 -4.01 -19.01
N GLU A 45 20.51 -4.94 -19.96
CA GLU A 45 20.60 -4.64 -21.41
C GLU A 45 19.34 -3.98 -21.99
N ALA A 46 18.19 -4.07 -21.31
CA ALA A 46 16.89 -3.55 -21.77
C ALA A 46 16.52 -2.17 -21.20
N LYS A 47 17.33 -1.62 -20.29
CA LYS A 47 17.14 -0.32 -19.60
C LYS A 47 17.02 0.87 -20.54
N ASP A 48 17.69 0.82 -21.69
CA ASP A 48 17.67 1.93 -22.65
C ASP A 48 16.43 1.94 -23.56
N TYR A 49 15.58 0.90 -23.56
CA TYR A 49 14.55 0.73 -24.61
C TYR A 49 13.19 0.17 -24.19
N SER A 50 12.92 -0.18 -22.94
CA SER A 50 11.63 -0.81 -22.61
C SER A 50 10.54 0.19 -22.15
N SER A 51 9.36 0.05 -22.75
CA SER A 51 8.08 0.68 -22.40
C SER A 51 7.67 0.50 -20.92
N TRP A 52 8.27 -0.46 -20.24
CA TRP A 52 8.07 -0.76 -18.82
C TRP A 52 8.56 0.35 -17.88
N HIS A 53 9.64 1.05 -18.23
CA HIS A 53 10.22 2.10 -17.38
C HIS A 53 9.30 3.34 -17.25
N ARG A 54 8.45 3.61 -18.27
CA ARG A 54 7.45 4.70 -18.22
C ARG A 54 6.16 4.30 -17.52
N ALA A 55 5.74 3.04 -17.61
CA ALA A 55 4.51 2.55 -16.97
C ALA A 55 4.61 2.52 -15.43
N LEU A 56 5.83 2.46 -14.89
CA LEU A 56 6.11 2.42 -13.45
C LEU A 56 6.66 3.75 -12.91
N ALA A 57 6.32 4.88 -13.55
CA ALA A 57 6.76 6.22 -13.14
C ALA A 57 8.29 6.37 -12.98
N GLY A 58 9.07 5.66 -13.81
CA GLY A 58 10.54 5.73 -13.79
C GLY A 58 11.23 4.72 -12.87
N LYS A 59 10.50 3.78 -12.25
CA LYS A 59 11.11 2.63 -11.55
C LYS A 59 11.18 1.44 -12.49
N GLU A 60 12.35 0.86 -12.70
CA GLU A 60 12.47 -0.38 -13.50
C GLU A 60 11.69 -1.51 -12.81
N VAL A 61 11.13 -2.47 -13.56
CA VAL A 61 10.33 -3.58 -12.98
C VAL A 61 11.08 -4.27 -11.85
N TRP A 62 12.40 -4.43 -12.02
CA TRP A 62 13.30 -5.01 -11.05
C TRP A 62 13.48 -4.14 -9.79
N GLU A 63 13.77 -2.84 -9.95
CA GLU A 63 13.85 -1.88 -8.85
C GLU A 63 12.51 -1.75 -8.11
N GLY A 64 11.40 -1.78 -8.83
CA GLY A 64 10.05 -1.77 -8.29
C GLY A 64 9.73 -3.01 -7.44
N ILE A 65 10.21 -4.20 -7.84
CA ILE A 65 10.07 -5.44 -7.05
C ILE A 65 10.91 -5.35 -5.77
N VAL A 66 12.16 -4.91 -5.87
CA VAL A 66 13.06 -4.75 -4.71
C VAL A 66 12.50 -3.71 -3.73
N ASP A 67 12.02 -2.57 -4.23
CA ASP A 67 11.34 -1.55 -3.43
C ASP A 67 10.07 -2.09 -2.77
N ALA A 68 9.25 -2.86 -3.49
CA ALA A 68 8.04 -3.46 -2.94
C ALA A 68 8.36 -4.46 -1.82
N LEU A 69 9.42 -5.26 -1.96
CA LEU A 69 9.88 -6.18 -0.92
C LEU A 69 10.46 -5.43 0.29
N HIS A 70 11.21 -4.35 0.08
CA HIS A 70 11.67 -3.48 1.18
C HIS A 70 10.51 -2.80 1.91
N ASN A 71 9.52 -2.31 1.18
CA ASN A 71 8.31 -1.71 1.75
C ASN A 71 7.49 -2.75 2.52
N LEU A 72 7.35 -3.97 1.98
CA LEU A 72 6.68 -5.07 2.67
C LEU A 72 7.42 -5.42 3.97
N TRP A 73 8.74 -5.58 3.92
CA TRP A 73 9.56 -5.84 5.09
C TRP A 73 9.40 -4.72 6.12
N GLY A 74 9.53 -3.45 5.72
CA GLY A 74 9.37 -2.30 6.60
C GLY A 74 7.97 -2.24 7.22
N ASN A 75 6.92 -2.53 6.45
CA ASN A 75 5.55 -2.58 6.96
C ASN A 75 5.30 -3.76 7.90
N GLN A 76 5.90 -4.92 7.67
CA GLN A 76 5.76 -6.08 8.57
C GLN A 76 6.52 -5.88 9.87
N VAL A 77 7.65 -5.17 9.84
CA VAL A 77 8.35 -4.72 11.04
C VAL A 77 7.52 -3.71 11.82
N SER A 78 6.92 -2.73 11.12
CA SER A 78 6.29 -1.58 11.77
C SER A 78 4.83 -1.80 12.15
N HIS A 79 4.14 -2.66 11.41
CA HIS A 79 2.72 -2.94 11.52
C HIS A 79 2.40 -4.44 11.31
N PRO A 80 3.05 -5.36 12.06
CA PRO A 80 2.86 -6.80 11.88
C PRO A 80 1.39 -7.21 12.05
N ARG A 81 0.60 -6.49 12.86
CA ARG A 81 -0.81 -6.84 13.12
C ARG A 81 -1.67 -6.92 11.87
N LYS A 82 -1.37 -6.08 10.85
CA LYS A 82 -2.09 -5.99 9.57
C LYS A 82 -2.03 -7.29 8.75
N TYR A 83 -1.10 -8.17 9.08
CA TYR A 83 -0.82 -9.39 8.32
C TYR A 83 -1.19 -10.68 9.08
N LEU A 84 -1.74 -10.54 10.29
CA LEU A 84 -2.16 -11.65 11.15
C LEU A 84 -3.70 -11.72 11.22
N PRO A 85 -4.29 -12.89 11.57
CA PRO A 85 -5.74 -13.01 11.73
C PRO A 85 -6.33 -11.94 12.65
N HIS A 86 -7.48 -11.37 12.28
CA HIS A 86 -8.10 -10.30 13.05
C HIS A 86 -8.59 -10.79 14.43
N ASP A 87 -9.04 -12.03 14.51
CA ASP A 87 -9.50 -12.63 15.77
C ASP A 87 -8.42 -13.52 16.37
N GLY A 88 -8.43 -13.64 17.70
CA GLY A 88 -7.60 -14.59 18.42
C GLY A 88 -8.00 -16.05 18.17
N PRO A 89 -7.19 -17.01 18.64
CA PRO A 89 -7.47 -18.44 18.46
C PRO A 89 -8.82 -18.84 19.10
N PRO A 90 -9.79 -19.33 18.31
CA PRO A 90 -11.11 -19.68 18.81
C PRO A 90 -11.11 -21.04 19.54
N ASP A 91 -12.11 -21.27 20.39
CA ASP A 91 -12.31 -22.57 21.04
C ASP A 91 -12.82 -23.63 20.04
N ASP A 92 -13.80 -23.24 19.22
CA ASP A 92 -14.32 -24.06 18.14
C ASP A 92 -13.70 -23.67 16.79
N GLY A 93 -13.42 -24.66 15.94
CA GLY A 93 -12.82 -24.37 14.63
C GLY A 93 -11.34 -23.97 14.67
N LEU A 94 -10.63 -24.22 15.77
CA LEU A 94 -9.20 -23.88 15.95
C LEU A 94 -8.34 -24.28 14.73
N HIS A 95 -8.50 -25.50 14.20
CA HIS A 95 -7.75 -25.97 13.04
C HIS A 95 -7.95 -25.12 11.77
N ASP A 96 -9.14 -24.56 11.54
CA ASP A 96 -9.43 -23.71 10.39
C ASP A 96 -8.82 -22.31 10.56
N TRP A 97 -8.81 -21.79 11.80
CA TRP A 97 -8.07 -20.58 12.13
C TRP A 97 -6.55 -20.78 11.93
N MET A 98 -5.99 -21.90 12.43
CA MET A 98 -4.57 -22.22 12.30
C MET A 98 -4.12 -22.32 10.83
N LYS A 99 -4.98 -22.84 9.94
CA LYS A 99 -4.70 -22.93 8.49
C LYS A 99 -4.46 -21.58 7.82
N GLN A 100 -5.02 -20.50 8.35
CA GLN A 100 -4.81 -19.15 7.80
C GLN A 100 -3.37 -18.64 7.99
N ILE A 101 -2.64 -19.23 8.94
CA ILE A 101 -1.29 -18.83 9.32
C ILE A 101 -0.26 -19.79 8.70
N ALA A 102 -0.42 -21.09 8.94
CA ALA A 102 0.57 -22.09 8.58
C ALA A 102 -0.01 -23.49 8.38
N THR A 103 0.80 -24.36 7.77
CA THR A 103 0.40 -25.74 7.45
C THR A 103 0.48 -26.64 8.69
N ALA A 104 -0.22 -27.79 8.66
CA ALA A 104 -0.24 -28.74 9.76
C ALA A 104 1.17 -29.22 10.20
N PRO A 105 2.11 -29.54 9.29
CA PRO A 105 3.48 -29.89 9.68
C PRO A 105 4.17 -28.79 10.47
N TRP A 106 4.10 -27.55 9.97
CA TRP A 106 4.71 -26.39 10.62
C TRP A 106 4.18 -26.20 12.06
N TRP A 107 2.86 -26.23 12.23
CA TRP A 107 2.25 -26.07 13.54
C TRP A 107 2.66 -27.15 14.53
N ARG A 108 2.74 -28.40 14.08
CA ARG A 108 3.17 -29.48 14.95
C ARG A 108 4.63 -29.30 15.38
N ASP A 109 5.50 -28.89 14.47
CA ASP A 109 6.92 -28.67 14.76
C ASP A 109 7.13 -27.50 15.73
N VAL A 110 6.36 -26.42 15.56
CA VAL A 110 6.41 -25.22 16.42
C VAL A 110 5.82 -25.48 17.81
N LEU A 111 4.65 -26.12 17.88
CA LEU A 111 3.95 -26.32 19.15
C LEU A 111 4.50 -27.51 19.95
N GLN A 112 5.26 -28.41 19.31
CA GLN A 112 5.86 -29.60 19.93
C GLN A 112 4.86 -30.48 20.70
N VAL A 113 3.61 -30.54 20.24
CA VAL A 113 2.52 -31.27 20.88
C VAL A 113 2.68 -32.79 20.81
N SER A 114 2.07 -33.50 21.76
CA SER A 114 2.13 -34.97 21.88
C SER A 114 1.44 -35.73 20.74
N ALA A 115 0.62 -35.04 19.93
CA ALA A 115 -0.05 -35.63 18.79
C ALA A 115 0.96 -36.10 17.72
N SER A 116 0.78 -37.33 17.21
CA SER A 116 1.58 -37.80 16.08
C SER A 116 1.26 -37.01 14.82
N GLN A 117 2.23 -36.90 13.90
CA GLN A 117 2.05 -36.17 12.64
C GLN A 117 0.79 -36.59 11.88
N SER A 118 0.55 -37.91 11.81
CA SER A 118 -0.60 -38.47 11.11
C SER A 118 -1.92 -38.05 11.74
N ALA A 119 -2.03 -38.08 13.08
CA ALA A 119 -3.23 -37.65 13.79
C ALA A 119 -3.46 -36.14 13.65
N PHE A 120 -2.40 -35.35 13.74
CA PHE A 120 -2.46 -33.89 13.61
C PHE A 120 -2.86 -33.46 12.17
N ASN A 121 -2.27 -34.09 11.15
CA ASN A 121 -2.65 -33.86 9.75
C ASN A 121 -4.10 -34.26 9.48
N ALA A 122 -4.54 -35.41 10.01
CA ALA A 122 -5.92 -35.85 9.86
C ALA A 122 -6.91 -34.85 10.49
N TRP A 123 -6.56 -34.30 11.66
CA TRP A 123 -7.34 -33.27 12.34
C TRP A 123 -7.41 -31.96 11.56
N PHE A 124 -6.27 -31.50 11.04
CA PHE A 124 -6.23 -30.36 10.12
C PHE A 124 -7.11 -30.59 8.89
N SER A 125 -7.23 -31.81 8.38
CA SER A 125 -8.13 -32.13 7.27
C SER A 125 -9.60 -32.36 7.68
N GLY A 126 -10.00 -32.00 8.90
CA GLY A 126 -11.37 -32.06 9.38
C GLY A 126 -11.79 -33.37 10.04
N ARG A 127 -10.86 -34.32 10.27
CA ARG A 127 -11.17 -35.54 11.03
C ARG A 127 -11.11 -35.27 12.53
N PRO A 128 -11.91 -35.96 13.36
CA PRO A 128 -11.87 -35.76 14.79
C PRO A 128 -10.54 -36.21 15.40
N MET A 129 -10.01 -35.42 16.33
CA MET A 129 -8.92 -35.78 17.23
C MET A 129 -9.43 -35.85 18.66
N GLY A 130 -8.82 -36.70 19.49
CA GLY A 130 -9.24 -36.86 20.88
C GLY A 130 -9.24 -35.53 21.64
N LYS A 131 -10.30 -35.26 22.42
CA LYS A 131 -10.52 -33.98 23.12
C LYS A 131 -9.32 -33.51 23.94
N ALA A 132 -8.65 -34.42 24.66
CA ALA A 132 -7.47 -34.08 25.46
C ALA A 132 -6.31 -33.53 24.60
N LYS A 133 -6.09 -34.11 23.42
CA LYS A 133 -5.05 -33.62 22.48
C LYS A 133 -5.45 -32.29 21.85
N VAL A 134 -6.74 -32.08 21.56
CA VAL A 134 -7.22 -30.78 21.07
C VAL A 134 -7.04 -29.70 22.13
N ALA A 135 -7.32 -30.00 23.40
CA ALA A 135 -7.09 -29.09 24.50
C ALA A 135 -5.60 -28.74 24.70
N GLU A 136 -4.71 -29.72 24.58
CA GLU A 136 -3.26 -29.50 24.58
C GLU A 136 -2.83 -28.55 23.45
N VAL A 137 -3.32 -28.78 22.23
CA VAL A 137 -3.04 -27.90 21.07
C VAL A 137 -3.56 -26.49 21.32
N LYS A 138 -4.79 -26.34 21.85
CA LYS A 138 -5.35 -25.03 22.18
C LYS A 138 -4.49 -24.27 23.17
N ALA A 139 -4.09 -24.92 24.26
CA ALA A 139 -3.22 -24.29 25.26
C ALA A 139 -1.87 -23.85 24.68
N ALA A 140 -1.26 -24.67 23.81
CA ALA A 140 0.00 -24.34 23.16
C ALA A 140 -0.16 -23.18 22.15
N VAL A 141 -1.26 -23.15 21.40
CA VAL A 141 -1.58 -22.05 20.47
C VAL A 141 -1.85 -20.76 21.23
N ASP A 142 -2.55 -20.81 22.36
CA ASP A 142 -2.83 -19.65 23.20
C ASP A 142 -1.54 -19.02 23.76
N ASP A 143 -0.62 -19.86 24.25
CA ASP A 143 0.71 -19.40 24.70
C ASP A 143 1.50 -18.74 23.55
N TRP A 144 1.56 -19.42 22.40
CA TRP A 144 2.22 -18.89 21.21
C TRP A 144 1.62 -17.55 20.77
N TRP A 145 0.29 -17.45 20.74
CA TRP A 145 -0.43 -16.24 20.35
C TRP A 145 -0.18 -15.10 21.33
N ALA A 146 -0.16 -15.38 22.64
CA ALA A 146 0.15 -14.37 23.65
C ALA A 146 1.57 -13.81 23.47
N ARG A 147 2.56 -14.68 23.22
CA ARG A 147 3.94 -14.25 22.92
C ARG A 147 4.01 -13.43 21.63
N LEU A 148 3.32 -13.87 20.58
CA LEU A 148 3.24 -13.14 19.32
C LEU A 148 2.60 -11.76 19.49
N MET A 149 1.47 -11.67 20.20
CA MET A 149 0.77 -10.39 20.40
C MET A 149 1.61 -9.42 21.24
N ALA A 150 2.33 -9.91 22.25
CA ALA A 150 3.28 -9.09 23.00
C ALA A 150 4.41 -8.56 22.10
N ALA A 151 4.98 -9.40 21.22
CA ALA A 151 5.99 -8.98 20.26
C ALA A 151 5.44 -7.94 19.27
N VAL A 152 4.23 -8.16 18.73
CA VAL A 152 3.51 -7.24 17.84
C VAL A 152 3.30 -5.89 18.50
N GLU A 153 2.76 -5.85 19.72
CA GLU A 153 2.52 -4.62 20.46
C GLU A 153 3.81 -3.81 20.62
N ARG A 154 4.92 -4.49 20.98
CA ARG A 154 6.21 -3.80 21.15
C ARG A 154 6.78 -3.26 19.84
N ALA A 155 6.63 -3.99 18.74
CA ALA A 155 7.06 -3.54 17.41
C ALA A 155 6.28 -2.31 16.92
N GLU A 156 4.94 -2.35 17.04
CA GLU A 156 4.07 -1.25 16.63
C GLU A 156 4.28 -0.02 17.50
N TYR A 157 4.43 -0.21 18.80
CA TYR A 157 4.71 0.88 19.73
C TYR A 157 6.04 1.58 19.43
N ALA A 158 7.10 0.82 19.11
CA ALA A 158 8.39 1.41 18.72
C ALA A 158 8.33 2.17 17.40
N SER A 159 7.44 1.77 16.48
CA SER A 159 7.25 2.43 15.19
C SER A 159 6.37 3.67 15.28
N LEU A 160 5.47 3.72 16.26
CA LEU A 160 4.46 4.77 16.40
C LEU A 160 5.04 6.20 16.37
N ALA A 161 6.12 6.47 17.10
CA ALA A 161 6.75 7.80 17.07
C ALA A 161 7.29 8.18 15.68
N ARG A 162 7.90 7.22 14.98
CA ARG A 162 8.44 7.41 13.64
C ARG A 162 7.33 7.62 12.61
N ASP A 163 6.25 6.86 12.71
CA ASP A 163 5.09 6.98 11.82
C ASP A 163 4.40 8.35 12.00
N MET A 164 4.26 8.80 13.25
CA MET A 164 3.74 10.14 13.53
C MET A 164 4.69 11.24 13.03
N ALA A 165 6.01 11.05 13.11
CA ALA A 165 6.98 11.98 12.57
C ALA A 165 6.93 12.07 11.04
N TRP A 166 6.76 10.94 10.34
CA TRP A 166 6.60 10.87 8.88
C TRP A 166 5.23 11.34 8.40
N SER A 167 4.21 11.31 9.25
CA SER A 167 2.87 11.83 8.93
C SER A 167 2.80 13.35 8.74
N LYS A 168 3.92 14.07 8.93
CA LYS A 168 4.07 15.49 8.58
C LYS A 168 4.03 15.69 7.06
N GLY A 169 2.85 15.57 6.48
CA GLY A 169 2.44 16.53 5.45
C GLY A 169 2.47 17.93 6.07
N SER A 170 2.69 18.96 5.28
CA SER A 170 2.98 20.35 5.71
C SER A 170 1.84 21.09 6.48
N GLY A 171 0.98 20.39 7.23
CA GLY A 171 -0.14 20.95 7.98
C GLY A 171 -0.65 20.07 9.13
N ARG A 172 -1.84 20.41 9.65
CA ARG A 172 -2.53 19.65 10.71
C ARG A 172 -2.88 18.25 10.21
N SER A 173 -2.66 17.23 11.04
CA SER A 173 -2.93 15.83 10.69
C SER A 173 -3.42 15.05 11.90
N ALA A 174 -4.45 14.22 11.71
CA ALA A 174 -4.99 13.34 12.75
C ALA A 174 -3.94 12.35 13.26
N ARG A 175 -2.97 11.99 12.41
CA ARG A 175 -1.89 11.05 12.70
C ARG A 175 -0.63 11.73 13.22
N SER A 176 -0.65 13.05 13.43
CA SER A 176 0.49 13.79 13.96
C SER A 176 0.69 13.57 15.45
N ILE A 177 1.91 13.84 15.91
CA ILE A 177 2.24 13.77 17.33
C ILE A 177 1.45 14.77 18.18
N ASP A 178 1.17 15.97 17.65
CA ASP A 178 0.34 16.98 18.30
C ASP A 178 -1.09 16.42 18.53
N SER A 179 -1.72 15.83 17.50
CA SER A 179 -3.06 15.24 17.62
C SER A 179 -3.11 14.07 18.59
N TYR A 180 -2.07 13.23 18.60
CA TYR A 180 -1.98 12.10 19.52
C TYR A 180 -1.94 12.56 20.98
N PHE A 181 -1.01 13.46 21.32
CA PHE A 181 -0.86 13.93 22.71
C PHE A 181 -1.93 14.93 23.13
N TYR A 182 -2.53 15.67 22.20
CA TYR A 182 -3.76 16.43 22.47
C TYR A 182 -4.88 15.49 22.91
N THR A 183 -5.14 14.42 22.16
CA THR A 183 -6.16 13.42 22.57
C THR A 183 -5.83 12.83 23.94
N LYS A 184 -4.58 12.39 24.18
CA LYS A 184 -4.21 11.82 25.48
C LYS A 184 -4.39 12.80 26.64
N VAL A 185 -3.85 14.00 26.54
CA VAL A 185 -3.81 14.95 27.66
C VAL A 185 -5.11 15.72 27.84
N VAL A 186 -5.73 16.15 26.73
CA VAL A 186 -6.87 17.08 26.75
C VAL A 186 -8.21 16.36 26.63
N GLU A 187 -8.30 15.30 25.82
CA GLU A 187 -9.57 14.60 25.59
C GLU A 187 -9.76 13.38 26.49
N GLU A 188 -8.67 12.68 26.83
CA GLU A 188 -8.67 11.49 27.72
C GLU A 188 -8.20 11.80 29.16
N ASP A 189 -7.93 13.07 29.49
CA ASP A 189 -7.47 13.52 30.81
C ASP A 189 -6.21 12.80 31.36
N MET A 190 -5.32 12.35 30.47
CA MET A 190 -4.03 11.77 30.90
C MET A 190 -3.18 12.83 31.59
N ALA A 191 -2.70 12.52 32.79
CA ALA A 191 -1.78 13.39 33.52
C ALA A 191 -0.56 13.76 32.66
N VAL A 192 -0.22 15.05 32.61
CA VAL A 192 0.88 15.58 31.79
C VAL A 192 2.20 14.85 32.08
N THR A 193 2.44 14.47 33.33
CA THR A 193 3.64 13.71 33.74
C THR A 193 3.71 12.32 33.11
N ASP A 194 2.57 11.65 32.94
CA ASP A 194 2.52 10.32 32.35
C ASP A 194 2.55 10.40 30.82
N ALA A 195 1.90 11.41 30.24
CA ALA A 195 2.04 11.73 28.82
C ALA A 195 3.49 12.07 28.45
N ARG A 196 4.22 12.81 29.30
CA ARG A 196 5.65 13.08 29.10
C ARG A 196 6.47 11.79 29.10
N LYS A 197 6.25 10.90 30.08
CA LYS A 197 6.94 9.60 30.14
C LYS A 197 6.65 8.76 28.90
N LEU A 198 5.39 8.73 28.46
CA LEU A 198 4.97 8.05 27.24
C LEU A 198 5.69 8.60 26.01
N PHE A 199 5.70 9.92 25.85
CA PHE A 199 6.41 10.59 24.75
C PHE A 199 7.89 10.20 24.71
N VAL A 200 8.57 10.28 25.86
CA VAL A 200 9.99 9.96 25.98
C VAL A 200 10.23 8.48 25.67
N ASP A 201 9.46 7.57 26.24
CA ASP A 201 9.58 6.13 26.01
C ASP A 201 9.38 5.76 24.52
N MET A 202 8.39 6.36 23.85
CA MET A 202 8.16 6.16 22.42
C MET A 202 9.35 6.64 21.57
N HIS A 203 9.94 7.79 21.91
CA HIS A 203 11.09 8.33 21.17
C HIS A 203 12.39 7.58 21.48
N GLU A 204 12.59 7.16 22.73
CA GLU A 204 13.71 6.30 23.07
C GLU A 204 13.63 4.98 22.30
N LYS A 205 12.45 4.35 22.24
CA LYS A 205 12.28 3.12 21.47
C LYS A 205 12.58 3.32 19.98
N SER A 206 12.11 4.40 19.37
CA SER A 206 12.36 4.65 17.95
C SER A 206 13.82 4.99 17.61
N HIS A 207 14.57 5.57 18.54
CA HIS A 207 15.96 5.99 18.31
C HIS A 207 17.00 4.98 18.81
N ARG A 208 16.67 4.21 19.86
CA ARG A 208 17.62 3.31 20.54
C ARG A 208 17.39 1.84 20.22
N TYR A 209 16.35 1.49 19.47
CA TYR A 209 16.07 0.11 19.12
C TYR A 209 15.87 -0.05 17.63
N HIS A 210 16.47 -1.11 17.06
CA HIS A 210 16.08 -1.62 15.76
C HIS A 210 14.97 -2.64 15.97
N ALA A 211 13.84 -2.47 15.28
CA ALA A 211 12.84 -3.52 15.18
C ALA A 211 13.23 -4.51 14.06
N ARG A 212 13.28 -5.80 14.38
CA ARG A 212 13.39 -6.87 13.38
C ARG A 212 12.01 -7.45 13.07
N PRO A 213 11.81 -8.09 11.91
CA PRO A 213 10.61 -8.86 11.66
C PRO A 213 10.47 -9.96 12.71
N ILE A 214 9.23 -10.20 13.13
CA ILE A 214 8.92 -11.27 14.07
C ILE A 214 9.08 -12.61 13.35
N ASP A 215 9.74 -13.58 14.00
CA ASP A 215 9.72 -14.96 13.55
C ASP A 215 8.45 -15.63 14.10
N LEU A 216 7.59 -16.15 13.22
CA LEU A 216 6.37 -16.81 13.67
C LEU A 216 6.64 -18.16 14.33
N ALA A 217 7.79 -18.80 14.06
CA ALA A 217 8.14 -20.07 14.70
C ALA A 217 8.58 -19.87 16.15
N ASP A 218 9.19 -18.72 16.45
CA ASP A 218 9.57 -18.33 17.81
C ASP A 218 9.37 -16.82 18.01
N PRO A 219 8.15 -16.39 18.39
CA PRO A 219 7.83 -14.98 18.56
C PRO A 219 8.55 -14.38 19.77
N GLN A 220 9.76 -13.88 19.53
CA GLN A 220 10.58 -13.19 20.50
C GLN A 220 10.37 -11.67 20.43
N ASP A 221 10.90 -10.99 21.45
CA ASP A 221 11.03 -9.55 21.46
C ASP A 221 11.72 -9.05 20.16
N PRO A 222 11.03 -8.22 19.33
CA PRO A 222 11.57 -7.77 18.06
C PRO A 222 12.52 -6.57 18.19
N LEU A 223 12.62 -5.93 19.36
CA LEU A 223 13.40 -4.73 19.58
C LEU A 223 14.81 -5.08 20.04
N ILE A 224 15.78 -4.72 19.22
CA ILE A 224 17.20 -4.94 19.50
C ILE A 224 17.83 -3.60 19.87
N PRO A 225 18.44 -3.49 21.06
CA PRO A 225 19.15 -2.28 21.45
C PRO A 225 20.22 -1.90 20.43
N MET A 226 20.24 -0.64 20.03
CA MET A 226 21.36 -0.02 19.32
C MET A 226 22.44 0.35 20.32
N ASP A 227 23.70 0.05 19.98
CA ASP A 227 24.83 0.46 20.79
C ASP A 227 25.00 1.98 20.66
N THR A 228 24.49 2.72 21.65
CA THR A 228 24.45 4.18 21.65
C THR A 228 25.01 4.69 22.98
N THR A 229 26.03 5.56 22.88
CA THR A 229 26.82 6.02 24.03
C THR A 229 26.15 7.10 24.89
N ASP A 230 24.99 7.66 24.49
CA ASP A 230 24.43 8.88 25.09
C ASP A 230 22.94 8.81 25.48
N ALA A 231 22.52 7.76 26.19
CA ALA A 231 21.12 7.57 26.63
C ALA A 231 20.54 8.79 27.39
N GLY A 232 21.30 9.36 28.33
CA GLY A 232 20.84 10.50 29.14
C GLY A 232 20.73 11.83 28.39
N PHE A 233 21.34 11.97 27.21
CA PHE A 233 21.19 13.16 26.38
C PHE A 233 19.84 13.18 25.67
N TYR A 234 19.46 12.06 25.05
CA TYR A 234 18.19 11.93 24.31
C TYR A 234 16.97 12.07 25.21
N GLN A 235 17.00 11.46 26.40
CA GLN A 235 15.90 11.56 27.36
C GLN A 235 15.55 13.03 27.67
N ARG A 236 16.54 13.84 28.08
CA ARG A 236 16.35 15.27 28.38
C ARG A 236 15.90 16.07 27.16
N HIS A 237 16.38 15.71 25.98
CA HIS A 237 15.98 16.36 24.74
C HIS A 237 14.49 16.12 24.44
N PHE A 238 14.02 14.87 24.58
CA PHE A 238 12.63 14.51 24.36
C PHE A 238 11.70 15.08 25.43
N GLU A 239 12.11 15.12 26.70
CA GLU A 239 11.36 15.80 27.76
C GLU A 239 11.14 17.28 27.43
N LYS A 240 12.21 17.99 27.04
CA LYS A 240 12.12 19.39 26.63
C LYS A 240 11.23 19.58 25.41
N TRP A 241 11.29 18.69 24.43
CA TRP A 241 10.45 18.77 23.24
C TRP A 241 8.96 18.58 23.57
N PHE A 242 8.64 17.60 24.42
CA PHE A 242 7.26 17.41 24.89
C PHE A 242 6.75 18.66 25.63
N ASP A 243 7.55 19.23 26.52
CA ASP A 243 7.18 20.41 27.30
C ASP A 243 6.90 21.61 26.38
N GLN A 244 7.73 21.83 25.36
CA GLN A 244 7.50 22.88 24.35
C GLN A 244 6.20 22.67 23.56
N MET A 245 5.90 21.43 23.18
CA MET A 245 4.65 21.09 22.47
C MET A 245 3.43 21.34 23.36
N HIS A 246 3.50 20.95 24.63
CA HIS A 246 2.43 21.13 25.61
C HIS A 246 2.21 22.62 25.94
N GLU A 247 3.28 23.37 26.19
CA GLU A 247 3.24 24.82 26.44
C GLU A 247 2.64 25.59 25.25
N ALA A 248 2.91 25.15 24.02
CA ALA A 248 2.33 25.72 22.80
C ALA A 248 0.86 25.33 22.56
N GLY A 249 0.28 24.45 23.39
CA GLY A 249 -1.11 24.02 23.27
C GLY A 249 -1.39 23.13 22.06
N TYR A 250 -0.42 22.33 21.61
CA TYR A 250 -0.56 21.38 20.48
C TYR A 250 -1.05 22.05 19.17
N PRO A 251 -0.29 22.98 18.58
CA PRO A 251 -0.76 23.88 17.52
C PRO A 251 -1.25 23.18 16.24
N ASN A 252 -0.79 21.94 15.99
CA ASN A 252 -1.18 21.15 14.82
C ASN A 252 -2.20 20.04 15.11
N ALA A 253 -2.72 19.97 16.34
CA ALA A 253 -3.68 18.96 16.72
C ALA A 253 -5.02 19.14 15.98
N LEU A 254 -5.62 18.00 15.63
CA LEU A 254 -7.02 17.90 15.21
C LEU A 254 -7.80 17.19 16.32
N PRO A 255 -8.87 17.80 16.88
CA PRO A 255 -9.74 17.15 17.85
C PRO A 255 -10.36 15.86 17.30
N SER A 256 -10.60 14.89 18.17
CA SER A 256 -11.31 13.64 17.80
C SER A 256 -12.82 13.87 17.63
N ILE A 257 -13.37 14.85 18.35
CA ILE A 257 -14.77 15.23 18.28
C ILE A 257 -14.99 16.07 17.00
N PRO A 258 -16.03 15.76 16.20
CA PRO A 258 -16.36 16.56 15.02
C PRO A 258 -16.65 18.01 15.41
N PRO A 259 -16.11 18.99 14.67
CA PRO A 259 -16.62 20.36 14.77
C PRO A 259 -18.06 20.42 14.25
N ASP A 260 -18.79 21.49 14.52
CA ASP A 260 -20.10 21.70 13.90
C ASP A 260 -19.95 21.79 12.38
N PHE A 261 -20.64 20.92 11.63
CA PHE A 261 -20.72 20.95 10.18
C PHE A 261 -22.12 20.60 9.70
N ASP A 262 -22.50 21.13 8.53
CA ASP A 262 -23.79 20.78 7.92
C ASP A 262 -23.71 19.40 7.26
N ALA A 263 -24.31 18.42 7.91
CA ALA A 263 -24.45 17.04 7.42
C ALA A 263 -25.66 16.87 6.48
N LYS A 264 -26.48 17.91 6.27
CA LYS A 264 -27.65 17.79 5.39
C LYS A 264 -27.19 17.58 3.95
N PRO A 265 -27.81 16.61 3.24
CA PRO A 265 -27.50 16.42 1.84
C PRO A 265 -27.97 17.62 1.02
N TRP A 266 -27.19 17.98 0.00
CA TRP A 266 -27.59 18.96 -1.01
C TRP A 266 -27.48 18.34 -2.40
N PHE A 267 -28.16 18.96 -3.36
CA PHE A 267 -28.19 18.47 -4.74
C PHE A 267 -27.56 19.51 -5.65
N GLU A 268 -26.67 19.07 -6.55
CA GLU A 268 -26.17 19.90 -7.64
C GLU A 268 -26.59 19.28 -8.96
N VAL A 269 -27.03 20.12 -9.90
CA VAL A 269 -27.28 19.72 -11.27
C VAL A 269 -26.02 20.00 -12.08
N LYS A 270 -25.44 18.95 -12.66
CA LYS A 270 -24.23 19.03 -13.50
C LYS A 270 -24.46 18.32 -14.82
N ARG A 271 -23.89 18.86 -15.88
CA ARG A 271 -23.80 18.16 -17.17
C ARG A 271 -22.42 17.53 -17.28
N TRP A 272 -22.35 16.22 -17.52
CA TRP A 272 -21.08 15.52 -17.69
C TRP A 272 -20.80 15.27 -19.17
N GLY A 273 -19.53 15.31 -19.56
CA GLY A 273 -19.13 15.21 -20.95
C GLY A 273 -19.38 16.50 -21.75
N GLY A 274 -18.29 17.11 -22.20
CA GLY A 274 -18.27 18.29 -23.07
C GLY A 274 -16.82 18.65 -23.38
N ALA A 275 -16.58 19.45 -24.43
CA ALA A 275 -15.24 19.76 -24.98
C ALA A 275 -14.23 20.38 -23.97
N LYS A 276 -14.65 20.70 -22.74
CA LYS A 276 -13.80 21.25 -21.68
C LYS A 276 -13.33 20.24 -20.62
N ASN A 277 -13.89 19.02 -20.59
CA ASN A 277 -13.62 18.00 -19.56
C ASN A 277 -13.02 16.70 -20.16
N GLU A 278 -12.35 16.79 -21.30
CA GLU A 278 -11.81 15.63 -22.06
C GLU A 278 -10.48 15.09 -21.50
N GLU A 279 -10.41 14.78 -20.20
CA GLU A 279 -9.23 14.12 -19.61
C GLU A 279 -9.35 12.57 -19.58
N CYS A 280 -10.46 12.00 -20.06
CA CYS A 280 -10.72 10.54 -20.01
C CYS A 280 -11.01 9.95 -21.41
N PRO A 281 -10.61 8.70 -21.70
CA PRO A 281 -10.96 8.02 -22.95
C PRO A 281 -12.48 8.00 -23.18
N LYS A 282 -12.92 8.47 -24.35
CA LYS A 282 -14.33 8.68 -24.72
C LYS A 282 -15.16 7.37 -24.67
N ASP A 283 -14.50 6.23 -24.82
CA ASP A 283 -15.06 4.88 -24.87
C ASP A 283 -15.54 4.34 -23.51
N LEU A 284 -14.96 4.79 -22.38
CA LEU A 284 -15.31 4.25 -21.06
C LEU A 284 -16.61 4.81 -20.47
N ASN A 285 -16.84 6.08 -20.73
CA ASN A 285 -17.95 6.83 -20.14
C ASN A 285 -18.92 7.30 -21.19
N GLU A 286 -18.86 6.83 -22.45
CA GLU A 286 -19.70 7.30 -23.58
C GLU A 286 -21.17 7.39 -23.21
N VAL A 287 -21.69 6.35 -22.56
CA VAL A 287 -23.09 6.28 -22.09
C VAL A 287 -23.45 7.36 -21.08
N LEU A 288 -22.47 8.02 -20.48
CA LEU A 288 -22.60 9.10 -19.52
C LEU A 288 -22.40 10.50 -20.13
N TYR A 289 -22.01 10.62 -21.41
CA TYR A 289 -21.71 11.92 -22.04
C TYR A 289 -22.96 12.69 -22.42
N GLY A 290 -22.87 14.02 -22.26
CA GLY A 290 -23.86 14.96 -22.75
C GLY A 290 -25.16 15.02 -21.93
N MET A 291 -25.33 14.12 -20.97
CA MET A 291 -26.50 14.05 -20.08
C MET A 291 -26.38 15.00 -18.88
N TRP A 292 -27.53 15.37 -18.34
CA TRP A 292 -27.68 16.12 -17.10
C TRP A 292 -27.87 15.16 -15.93
N TYR A 293 -27.19 15.46 -14.84
CA TYR A 293 -27.17 14.65 -13.62
C TYR A 293 -27.56 15.50 -12.44
N ARG A 294 -28.48 14.98 -11.62
CA ARG A 294 -28.70 15.48 -10.27
C ARG A 294 -27.86 14.64 -9.33
N VAL A 295 -26.83 15.26 -8.79
CA VAL A 295 -25.87 14.60 -7.89
C VAL A 295 -26.20 15.02 -6.46
N LYS A 296 -26.51 14.03 -5.63
CA LYS A 296 -26.67 14.20 -4.20
C LYS A 296 -25.29 14.17 -3.55
N TYR A 297 -24.95 15.23 -2.83
CA TYR A 297 -23.74 15.30 -2.01
C TYR A 297 -24.11 15.18 -0.55
N GLN A 298 -23.27 14.48 0.21
CA GLN A 298 -23.44 14.37 1.65
C GLN A 298 -22.08 14.52 2.33
N ARG A 299 -22.01 15.47 3.26
CA ARG A 299 -20.86 15.60 4.15
C ARG A 299 -20.99 14.62 5.30
N PHE A 300 -19.86 14.05 5.69
CA PHE A 300 -19.77 13.18 6.86
C PHE A 300 -18.46 13.45 7.60
N TRP A 301 -18.44 13.19 8.89
CA TRP A 301 -17.21 13.24 9.67
C TRP A 301 -16.43 11.96 9.43
N ASN A 302 -15.26 12.07 8.83
CA ASN A 302 -14.30 10.98 8.75
C ASN A 302 -13.50 10.97 10.08
N ALA A 303 -13.95 10.12 11.02
CA ALA A 303 -13.36 10.04 12.36
C ALA A 303 -11.89 9.59 12.35
N GLU A 304 -11.49 8.76 11.39
CA GLU A 304 -10.10 8.30 11.26
C GLU A 304 -9.18 9.45 10.84
N MET A 305 -9.63 10.23 9.85
CA MET A 305 -8.86 11.37 9.31
C MET A 305 -9.09 12.67 10.09
N ARG A 306 -10.01 12.67 11.07
CA ARG A 306 -10.48 13.81 11.85
C ARG A 306 -10.78 15.04 10.98
N MET A 307 -11.54 14.81 9.92
CA MET A 307 -11.96 15.87 8.99
C MET A 307 -13.35 15.62 8.42
N VAL A 308 -14.02 16.69 7.98
CA VAL A 308 -15.25 16.58 7.22
C VAL A 308 -14.89 16.16 5.80
N ASP A 309 -15.40 15.01 5.40
CA ASP A 309 -15.25 14.43 4.08
C ASP A 309 -16.61 14.44 3.37
N GLN A 310 -16.63 14.09 2.08
CA GLN A 310 -17.81 14.22 1.23
C GLN A 310 -17.98 13.00 0.35
N THR A 311 -19.17 12.40 0.41
CA THR A 311 -19.62 11.43 -0.59
C THR A 311 -20.54 12.09 -1.60
N HIS A 312 -20.66 11.47 -2.76
CA HIS A 312 -21.61 11.88 -3.79
C HIS A 312 -22.21 10.68 -4.49
N GLU A 313 -23.45 10.83 -4.96
CA GLU A 313 -24.19 9.81 -5.69
C GLU A 313 -25.04 10.48 -6.76
N ILE A 314 -25.09 9.89 -7.95
CA ILE A 314 -26.04 10.30 -8.99
C ILE A 314 -27.40 9.70 -8.66
N VAL A 315 -28.41 10.54 -8.45
CA VAL A 315 -29.76 10.08 -8.11
C VAL A 315 -30.71 10.12 -9.30
N GLU A 316 -30.56 11.11 -10.17
CA GLU A 316 -31.43 11.31 -11.33
C GLU A 316 -30.62 11.76 -12.55
N VAL A 317 -31.08 11.35 -13.72
CA VAL A 317 -30.49 11.64 -15.03
C VAL A 317 -31.55 12.18 -15.97
N SER A 318 -31.15 13.12 -16.81
CA SER A 318 -32.00 13.75 -17.81
C SER A 318 -31.21 14.01 -19.09
N ASP A 319 -31.81 13.70 -20.25
CA ASP A 319 -31.17 13.93 -21.54
C ASP A 319 -31.23 15.42 -21.94
N ASP A 320 -32.29 16.13 -21.54
CA ASP A 320 -32.59 17.51 -21.91
C ASP A 320 -32.44 18.51 -20.76
N GLY A 321 -32.40 18.03 -19.51
CA GLY A 321 -32.36 18.83 -18.29
C GLY A 321 -33.75 19.17 -17.73
N GLU A 322 -34.83 18.71 -18.39
CA GLU A 322 -36.22 18.98 -18.04
C GLU A 322 -36.91 17.71 -17.53
N GLU A 323 -36.81 16.60 -18.27
CA GLU A 323 -37.40 15.32 -17.89
C GLU A 323 -36.39 14.45 -17.13
N TRP A 324 -36.66 14.24 -15.84
CA TRP A 324 -35.77 13.51 -14.93
C TRP A 324 -36.26 12.09 -14.71
N ARG A 325 -35.36 11.12 -14.86
CA ARG A 325 -35.57 9.73 -14.46
C ARG A 325 -34.59 9.33 -13.38
N ALA A 326 -34.94 8.28 -12.62
CA ALA A 326 -34.00 7.68 -11.69
C ALA A 326 -32.74 7.18 -12.42
N ALA A 327 -31.59 7.33 -11.77
CA ALA A 327 -30.33 6.78 -12.25
C ALA A 327 -30.36 5.25 -12.24
N ASN A 328 -29.86 4.63 -13.31
CA ASN A 328 -29.66 3.18 -13.36
C ASN A 328 -28.34 2.76 -12.67
N GLU A 329 -28.10 1.46 -12.54
CA GLU A 329 -26.90 0.95 -11.86
C GLU A 329 -25.58 1.45 -12.46
N ARG A 330 -25.49 1.68 -13.78
CA ARG A 330 -24.27 2.18 -14.43
C ARG A 330 -24.03 3.66 -14.14
N GLU A 331 -25.10 4.45 -14.09
CA GLU A 331 -25.06 5.89 -13.79
C GLU A 331 -24.74 6.14 -12.31
N VAL A 332 -25.28 5.32 -11.40
CA VAL A 332 -24.97 5.39 -9.97
C VAL A 332 -23.47 5.14 -9.70
N ARG A 333 -22.84 4.23 -10.44
CA ARG A 333 -21.38 4.00 -10.36
C ARG A 333 -20.55 5.24 -10.75
N GLY A 334 -21.15 6.18 -11.47
CA GLY A 334 -20.54 7.45 -11.82
C GLY A 334 -19.46 7.35 -12.89
N TRP A 335 -18.65 8.42 -12.94
CA TRP A 335 -17.60 8.60 -13.93
C TRP A 335 -16.39 7.72 -13.59
N ASP A 336 -15.97 6.86 -14.51
CA ASP A 336 -14.74 6.09 -14.34
C ASP A 336 -13.53 6.91 -14.84
N PRO A 337 -12.53 7.23 -13.99
CA PRO A 337 -11.35 7.97 -14.40
C PRO A 337 -10.31 7.13 -15.18
N GLY A 338 -10.64 5.89 -15.58
CA GLY A 338 -9.72 4.94 -16.22
C GLY A 338 -9.28 3.78 -15.32
N THR A 339 -9.85 3.66 -14.11
CA THR A 339 -9.52 2.62 -13.13
C THR A 339 -9.97 1.24 -13.60
N GLU A 340 -11.14 1.12 -14.25
CA GLU A 340 -11.58 -0.15 -14.81
C GLU A 340 -10.71 -0.62 -15.99
N LEU A 341 -10.29 0.28 -16.88
CA LEU A 341 -9.32 -0.06 -17.95
C LEU A 341 -7.97 -0.47 -17.37
N PHE A 342 -7.49 0.22 -16.34
CA PHE A 342 -6.24 -0.10 -15.67
C PHE A 342 -6.26 -1.54 -15.13
N PHE A 343 -7.29 -1.90 -14.36
CA PHE A 343 -7.39 -3.25 -13.81
C PHE A 343 -7.65 -4.32 -14.87
N ARG A 344 -8.46 -4.02 -15.90
CA ARG A 344 -8.73 -4.94 -17.01
C ARG A 344 -7.46 -5.23 -17.82
N GLY A 345 -6.70 -4.18 -18.17
CA GLY A 345 -5.44 -4.32 -18.90
C GLY A 345 -4.38 -5.09 -18.10
N LEU A 346 -4.30 -4.85 -16.79
CA LEU A 346 -3.48 -5.64 -15.87
C LEU A 346 -3.87 -7.12 -15.88
N HIS A 347 -5.16 -7.43 -15.87
CA HIS A 347 -5.66 -8.80 -15.84
C HIS A 347 -5.47 -9.54 -17.17
N GLU A 348 -5.71 -8.87 -18.30
CA GLU A 348 -5.68 -9.51 -19.62
C GLU A 348 -4.26 -9.63 -20.19
N ASN A 349 -3.44 -8.59 -20.04
CA ASN A 349 -2.16 -8.48 -20.75
C ASN A 349 -0.99 -8.05 -19.83
N GLY A 350 -1.23 -7.90 -18.52
CA GLY A 350 -0.22 -7.40 -17.57
C GLY A 350 0.12 -5.92 -17.76
N ASP A 351 -0.70 -5.16 -18.51
CA ASP A 351 -0.43 -3.76 -18.89
C ASP A 351 -1.66 -2.89 -18.57
N GLY A 352 -1.54 -2.04 -17.55
CA GLY A 352 -2.61 -1.14 -17.11
C GLY A 352 -2.85 0.08 -18.00
N ARG A 353 -2.15 0.21 -19.13
CA ARG A 353 -2.33 1.31 -20.08
C ARG A 353 -3.60 1.10 -20.93
N SER A 354 -4.33 2.19 -21.16
CA SER A 354 -5.46 2.20 -22.09
C SER A 354 -5.01 1.83 -23.52
N GLN A 355 -5.95 1.38 -24.36
CA GLN A 355 -5.66 1.12 -25.78
C GLN A 355 -5.16 2.38 -26.50
N HIS A 356 -5.69 3.55 -26.13
CA HIS A 356 -5.25 4.85 -26.64
C HIS A 356 -3.79 5.15 -26.30
N GLU A 357 -3.39 4.98 -25.05
CA GLU A 357 -2.00 5.21 -24.62
C GLU A 357 -1.02 4.26 -25.30
N ARG A 358 -1.41 3.00 -25.50
CA ARG A 358 -0.63 2.02 -26.27
C ARG A 358 -0.47 2.46 -27.72
N GLU A 359 -1.54 2.88 -28.39
CA GLU A 359 -1.48 3.37 -29.78
C GLU A 359 -0.60 4.63 -29.90
N VAL A 360 -0.70 5.56 -28.94
CA VAL A 360 0.12 6.79 -28.92
C VAL A 360 1.60 6.47 -28.72
N ASP A 361 1.96 5.58 -27.80
CA ASP A 361 3.35 5.17 -27.55
C ASP A 361 3.93 4.38 -28.72
N ASP A 362 3.14 3.48 -29.33
CA ASP A 362 3.55 2.70 -30.51
C ASP A 362 3.81 3.62 -31.71
N LEU A 363 2.94 4.62 -31.92
CA LEU A 363 3.13 5.64 -32.95
C LEU A 363 4.37 6.50 -32.68
N ARG A 364 4.61 6.92 -31.44
CA ARG A 364 5.83 7.67 -31.07
C ARG A 364 7.09 6.83 -31.30
N GLY A 365 7.06 5.56 -30.93
CA GLY A 365 8.15 4.60 -31.19
C GLY A 365 8.39 4.41 -32.68
N LYS A 366 7.32 4.25 -33.47
CA LYS A 366 7.36 4.14 -34.94
C LYS A 366 7.92 5.40 -35.58
N ILE A 367 7.49 6.59 -35.17
CA ILE A 367 8.01 7.89 -35.65
C ILE A 367 9.51 8.01 -35.35
N LYS A 368 9.95 7.68 -34.13
CA LYS A 368 11.38 7.73 -33.77
C LYS A 368 12.21 6.81 -34.67
N ARG A 369 11.76 5.57 -34.89
CA ARG A 369 12.43 4.61 -35.80
C ARG A 369 12.46 5.13 -37.24
N LEU A 370 11.32 5.58 -37.76
CA LEU A 370 11.21 6.07 -39.14
C LEU A 370 12.02 7.33 -39.40
N ARG A 371 12.09 8.27 -38.45
CA ARG A 371 12.99 9.44 -38.52
C ARG A 371 14.46 9.03 -38.59
N HIS A 372 14.85 8.04 -37.78
CA HIS A 372 16.21 7.52 -37.86
C HIS A 372 16.47 6.87 -39.22
N THR A 373 15.58 5.97 -39.67
CA THR A 373 15.70 5.27 -40.96
C THR A 373 15.70 6.24 -42.16
N SER A 374 14.87 7.29 -42.16
CA SER A 374 14.85 8.26 -43.26
C SER A 374 16.16 9.07 -43.35
N GLN A 375 16.84 9.28 -42.22
CA GLN A 375 18.12 9.98 -42.14
C GLN A 375 19.34 9.06 -42.40
N SER A 376 19.27 7.79 -41.98
CA SER A 376 20.41 6.87 -41.99
C SER A 376 20.41 5.84 -43.12
N ALA A 377 19.28 5.63 -43.82
CA ALA A 377 19.21 4.63 -44.88
C ALA A 377 20.19 4.94 -46.01
N PHE A 378 20.88 3.91 -46.51
CA PHE A 378 21.87 4.05 -47.58
C PHE A 378 21.22 4.12 -48.97
N LYS A 379 20.06 3.46 -49.15
CA LYS A 379 19.33 3.43 -50.42
C LYS A 379 18.28 4.55 -50.49
N PRO A 380 18.19 5.30 -51.60
CA PRO A 380 17.17 6.36 -51.77
C PRO A 380 15.72 5.86 -51.64
N GLU A 381 15.43 4.65 -52.11
CA GLU A 381 14.09 4.06 -52.07
C GLU A 381 13.62 3.79 -50.64
N GLU A 382 14.52 3.31 -49.78
CA GLU A 382 14.26 3.08 -48.36
C GLU A 382 14.03 4.40 -47.61
N ARG A 383 14.74 5.48 -47.98
CA ARG A 383 14.49 6.83 -47.44
C ARG A 383 13.10 7.35 -47.80
N VAL A 384 12.71 7.23 -49.08
CA VAL A 384 11.41 7.70 -49.57
C VAL A 384 10.27 6.94 -48.89
N LEU A 385 10.39 5.62 -48.76
CA LEU A 385 9.40 4.79 -48.07
C LEU A 385 9.29 5.15 -46.57
N ALA A 386 10.43 5.31 -45.88
CA ALA A 386 10.44 5.70 -44.48
C ALA A 386 9.84 7.10 -44.26
N GLN A 387 10.07 8.04 -45.16
CA GLN A 387 9.52 9.40 -45.08
C GLN A 387 8.00 9.43 -45.31
N ALA A 388 7.48 8.61 -46.24
CA ALA A 388 6.05 8.48 -46.45
C ALA A 388 5.35 7.87 -45.21
N GLN A 389 5.92 6.80 -44.65
CA GLN A 389 5.39 6.18 -43.43
C GLN A 389 5.51 7.08 -42.20
N LEU A 390 6.54 7.93 -42.14
CA LEU A 390 6.71 8.92 -41.08
C LEU A 390 5.58 9.95 -41.11
N THR A 391 5.30 10.50 -42.30
CA THR A 391 4.23 11.49 -42.51
C THR A 391 2.88 10.93 -42.07
N GLU A 392 2.57 9.68 -42.43
CA GLU A 392 1.31 9.03 -42.05
C GLU A 392 1.22 8.78 -40.54
N ALA A 393 2.32 8.33 -39.91
CA ALA A 393 2.35 8.12 -38.46
C ALA A 393 2.23 9.44 -37.68
N GLU A 394 2.84 10.52 -38.17
CA GLU A 394 2.73 11.86 -37.58
C GLU A 394 1.31 12.44 -37.72
N LYS A 395 0.66 12.21 -38.87
CA LYS A 395 -0.75 12.58 -39.08
C LYS A 395 -1.67 11.83 -38.12
N ARG A 396 -1.54 10.51 -38.02
CA ARG A 396 -2.34 9.68 -37.09
C ARG A 396 -2.12 10.08 -35.62
N LEU A 397 -0.87 10.37 -35.23
CA LEU A 397 -0.58 10.88 -33.89
C LEU A 397 -1.20 12.27 -33.65
N GLY A 398 -1.28 13.11 -34.69
CA GLY A 398 -1.96 14.40 -34.64
C GLY A 398 -3.48 14.28 -34.52
N GLU A 399 -4.09 13.26 -35.11
CA GLU A 399 -5.52 12.95 -34.98
C GLU A 399 -5.87 12.43 -33.59
N LEU A 400 -5.01 11.60 -32.98
CA LEU A 400 -5.23 11.08 -31.62
C LEU A 400 -5.04 12.15 -30.52
N ARG A 401 -4.42 13.29 -30.83
CA ARG A 401 -4.20 14.41 -29.89
C ARG A 401 -5.28 15.49 -29.92
N ARG A 402 -6.26 15.36 -30.83
CA ARG A 402 -7.44 16.23 -30.95
C ARG A 402 -8.65 15.50 -30.40
#